data_AF-A0A959NWA1-F1
#
_entry.id   AF-A0A959NWA1-F1
#
_cell.length_a   1.000
_cell.length_b   1.000
_cell.length_c   1.000
_cell.angle_alpha   90.00
_cell.angle_beta   90.00
_cell.angle_gamma   90.00
#
_symmetry.space_group_name_H-M   'P 1'
#
loop_
_entity.id
_entity.type
_entity.pdbx_description
1 polymer ?
#
loop_
_entity_poly.entity_id
_entity_poly.type
_entity_poly.pdbx_seq_one_letter_code
_entity_poly.pdbx_strand_id
1 'polypeptide(L)'
;MLKLENLRSAFTKKENKNEYYEDLIKNINSSLNLPLDKNYDKWNQAIKDAESIFFDEPIIRNALQYVLNQKIDKNLKLQRTALEAAFTLFENDFSEAINNIYEISSDKISLAVAIQYLKRNNFNQRSSSFYINEIKNRFNDYYSDPLLTNLLYDLENPASKKFENYPNLADLFEHPFQKGKTIIYSIQRKNREFIGLTIIKKPDGTFVKNEDGTVFNIPQLAVSYSNLPAYIPNGNTPEGIYSIIGTYISPTETIGPTPNVLIRSPFEV
;
A
#
# COMPACT_ATOMS: atom_id res chain seq x y z
N MET A 1 14.67 25.29 10.82
CA MET A 1 15.44 24.26 11.54
C MET A 1 14.47 23.55 12.48
N LEU A 2 14.32 22.22 12.37
CA LEU A 2 13.42 21.44 13.25
C LEU A 2 13.94 21.51 14.70
N LYS A 3 13.09 21.92 15.65
CA LYS A 3 13.43 21.87 17.08
C LYS A 3 13.20 20.45 17.60
N LEU A 4 14.15 19.91 18.36
CA LEU A 4 14.09 18.56 18.97
C LEU A 4 12.84 18.35 19.84
N GLU A 5 12.33 19.41 20.46
CA GLU A 5 11.09 19.38 21.26
C GLU A 5 9.86 19.01 20.41
N ASN A 6 9.87 19.33 19.11
CA ASN A 6 8.78 19.01 18.18
C ASN A 6 8.82 17.54 17.70
N LEU A 7 9.82 16.75 18.11
CA LEU A 7 9.98 15.34 17.76
C LEU A 7 9.58 14.40 18.91
N ARG A 8 9.13 14.95 20.04
CA ARG A 8 8.70 14.17 21.21
C ARG A 8 7.20 14.34 21.41
N SER A 9 6.50 13.23 21.59
CA SER A 9 5.07 13.24 21.91
C SER A 9 4.78 12.32 23.09
N ALA A 10 3.92 12.76 23.99
CA ALA A 10 3.44 11.92 25.07
C ALA A 10 2.70 10.68 24.53
N PHE A 11 2.08 10.77 23.35
CA PHE A 11 1.33 9.68 22.72
C PHE A 11 2.19 8.48 22.31
N THR A 12 3.50 8.67 22.09
CA THR A 12 4.38 7.55 21.73
C THR A 12 4.80 6.69 22.93
N LYS A 13 4.37 7.05 24.15
CA LYS A 13 4.56 6.23 25.35
C LYS A 13 3.81 4.90 25.22
N LYS A 14 4.35 3.85 25.82
CA LYS A 14 3.79 2.50 25.74
C LYS A 14 2.37 2.45 26.29
N GLU A 15 2.12 3.13 27.41
CA GLU A 15 0.82 3.18 28.08
C GLU A 15 -0.25 3.79 27.16
N ASN A 16 0.04 4.97 26.60
CA ASN A 16 -0.88 5.67 25.69
C ASN A 16 -1.14 4.89 24.40
N LYS A 17 -0.14 4.16 23.88
CA LYS A 17 -0.35 3.23 22.76
C LYS A 17 -1.32 2.14 23.15
N ASN A 18 -1.10 1.46 24.28
CA ASN A 18 -1.99 0.39 24.73
C ASN A 18 -3.43 0.87 24.91
N GLU A 19 -3.64 2.03 25.55
CA GLU A 19 -4.96 2.65 25.70
C GLU A 19 -5.63 2.89 24.34
N TYR A 20 -4.89 3.44 23.37
CA TYR A 20 -5.39 3.64 22.01
C TYR A 20 -5.78 2.32 21.32
N TYR A 21 -4.97 1.27 21.45
CA TYR A 21 -5.30 -0.06 20.92
C TYR A 21 -6.56 -0.65 21.58
N GLU A 22 -6.71 -0.52 22.89
CA GLU A 22 -7.89 -0.99 23.63
C GLU A 22 -9.15 -0.23 23.20
N ASP A 23 -9.07 1.09 23.03
CA ASP A 23 -10.17 1.92 22.53
C ASP A 23 -10.56 1.54 21.10
N LEU A 24 -9.59 1.30 20.20
CA LEU A 24 -9.87 0.81 18.85
C LEU A 24 -10.61 -0.53 18.89
N ILE A 25 -10.11 -1.50 19.66
CA ILE A 25 -10.75 -2.83 19.78
C ILE A 25 -12.18 -2.70 20.31
N LYS A 26 -12.42 -1.84 21.29
CA LYS A 26 -13.77 -1.57 21.81
C LYS A 26 -14.68 -0.94 20.75
N ASN A 27 -14.16 0.00 19.97
CA ASN A 27 -14.91 0.67 18.89
C ASN A 27 -15.23 -0.29 17.73
N ILE A 28 -14.28 -1.16 17.37
CA ILE A 28 -14.46 -2.24 16.39
C ILE A 28 -15.61 -3.15 16.84
N ASN A 29 -15.53 -3.69 18.05
CA ASN A 29 -16.52 -4.62 18.59
C ASN A 29 -17.91 -3.97 18.69
N SER A 30 -18.00 -2.74 19.19
CA SER A 30 -19.28 -2.04 19.30
C SER A 30 -19.89 -1.71 17.95
N SER A 31 -19.08 -1.36 16.94
CA SER A 31 -19.56 -1.00 15.60
C SER A 31 -20.06 -2.21 14.81
N LEU A 32 -19.34 -3.34 14.86
CA LEU A 32 -19.70 -4.55 14.10
C LEU A 32 -20.88 -5.33 14.71
N ASN A 33 -21.22 -5.05 15.97
CA ASN A 33 -22.46 -5.55 16.58
C ASN A 33 -23.72 -4.78 16.14
N LEU A 34 -23.57 -3.65 15.44
CA LEU A 34 -24.70 -2.89 14.93
C LEU A 34 -25.20 -3.46 13.59
N PRO A 35 -26.51 -3.38 13.28
CA PRO A 35 -27.04 -3.73 11.98
C PRO A 35 -26.38 -2.93 10.85
N LEU A 36 -25.85 -3.63 9.83
CA LEU A 36 -25.09 -3.00 8.74
C LEU A 36 -25.92 -1.99 7.94
N ASP A 37 -27.19 -2.30 7.67
CA ASP A 37 -28.12 -1.52 6.83
C ASP A 37 -28.27 -0.06 7.26
N LYS A 38 -28.01 0.25 8.53
CA LYS A 38 -28.09 1.60 9.10
C LYS A 38 -26.74 2.16 9.57
N ASN A 39 -25.67 1.38 9.48
CA ASN A 39 -24.38 1.69 10.12
C ASN A 39 -23.18 1.48 9.19
N TYR A 40 -23.36 1.64 7.87
CA TYR A 40 -22.32 1.47 6.87
C TYR A 40 -21.00 2.18 7.20
N ASP A 41 -21.05 3.45 7.60
CA ASP A 41 -19.83 4.20 7.91
C ASP A 41 -19.11 3.67 9.16
N LYS A 42 -19.85 3.23 10.18
CA LYS A 42 -19.26 2.61 11.38
C LYS A 42 -18.62 1.27 11.07
N TRP A 43 -19.27 0.45 10.25
CA TRP A 43 -18.70 -0.81 9.75
C TRP A 43 -17.45 -0.55 8.92
N ASN A 44 -17.51 0.42 8.01
CA ASN A 44 -16.37 0.79 7.18
C ASN A 44 -15.18 1.25 8.03
N GLN A 45 -15.43 2.08 9.05
CA GLN A 45 -14.38 2.54 9.95
C GLN A 45 -13.82 1.39 10.79
N ALA A 46 -14.68 0.55 11.36
CA ALA A 46 -14.26 -0.61 12.15
C ALA A 46 -13.39 -1.60 11.37
N ILE A 47 -13.71 -1.88 10.11
CA ILE A 47 -12.89 -2.75 9.27
C ILE A 47 -11.53 -2.10 8.97
N LYS A 48 -11.49 -0.79 8.68
CA LYS A 48 -10.22 -0.06 8.49
C LYS A 48 -9.37 -0.04 9.76
N ASP A 49 -10.00 0.19 10.90
CA ASP A 49 -9.33 0.21 12.19
C ASP A 49 -8.72 -1.16 12.45
N ALA A 50 -9.49 -2.25 12.27
CA ALA A 50 -9.01 -3.62 12.43
C ALA A 50 -7.83 -3.94 11.49
N GLU A 51 -7.91 -3.54 10.22
CA GLU A 51 -6.83 -3.68 9.25
C GLU A 51 -5.57 -2.94 9.69
N SER A 52 -5.69 -1.71 10.19
CA SER A 52 -4.56 -0.86 10.59
C SER A 52 -3.77 -1.39 11.79
N ILE A 53 -4.43 -2.19 12.64
CA ILE A 53 -3.82 -2.80 13.83
C ILE A 53 -3.61 -4.32 13.70
N PHE A 54 -3.84 -4.88 12.51
CA PHE A 54 -3.76 -6.32 12.25
C PHE A 54 -4.64 -7.18 13.19
N PHE A 55 -5.87 -6.71 13.47
CA PHE A 55 -6.82 -7.41 14.33
C PHE A 55 -7.63 -8.44 13.53
N ASP A 56 -7.27 -9.71 13.63
CA ASP A 56 -7.76 -10.83 12.82
C ASP A 56 -8.76 -11.76 13.54
N GLU A 57 -9.44 -11.24 14.57
CA GLU A 57 -10.38 -11.99 15.40
C GLU A 57 -11.65 -12.44 14.64
N PRO A 58 -12.37 -13.48 15.15
CA PRO A 58 -13.57 -14.03 14.50
C PRO A 58 -14.66 -13.00 14.16
N ILE A 59 -14.79 -11.93 14.93
CA ILE A 59 -15.75 -10.86 14.65
C ILE A 59 -15.46 -10.15 13.32
N ILE A 60 -14.18 -9.91 13.00
CA ILE A 60 -13.76 -9.32 11.73
C ILE A 60 -13.99 -10.31 10.60
N ARG A 61 -13.56 -11.56 10.79
CA ARG A 61 -13.78 -12.64 9.81
C ARG A 61 -15.25 -12.76 9.43
N ASN A 62 -16.15 -12.77 10.42
CA ASN A 62 -17.60 -12.84 10.20
C ASN A 62 -18.14 -11.58 9.51
N ALA A 63 -17.66 -10.40 9.89
CA ALA A 63 -18.03 -9.15 9.24
C ALA A 63 -17.62 -9.11 7.76
N LEU A 64 -16.38 -9.52 7.45
CA LEU A 64 -15.88 -9.62 6.08
C LEU A 64 -16.68 -10.66 5.28
N GLN A 65 -16.92 -11.85 5.83
CA GLN A 65 -17.78 -12.86 5.19
C GLN A 65 -19.16 -12.27 4.86
N TYR A 66 -19.75 -11.52 5.79
CA TYR A 66 -21.05 -10.90 5.58
C TYR A 66 -21.02 -9.84 4.47
N VAL A 67 -20.02 -8.96 4.47
CA VAL A 67 -19.87 -7.88 3.49
C VAL A 67 -19.54 -8.41 2.10
N LEU A 68 -18.58 -9.34 1.99
CA LEU A 68 -18.10 -9.88 0.71
C LEU A 68 -19.17 -10.72 -0.02
N ASN A 69 -20.13 -11.29 0.72
CA ASN A 69 -21.27 -12.02 0.12
C ASN A 69 -22.45 -11.12 -0.26
N GLN A 70 -22.38 -9.80 0.00
CA GLN A 70 -23.41 -8.87 -0.47
C GLN A 70 -23.21 -8.52 -1.95
N LYS A 71 -24.30 -8.16 -2.63
CA LYS A 71 -24.24 -7.62 -3.99
C LYS A 71 -23.44 -6.31 -4.02
N ILE A 72 -22.57 -6.18 -5.02
CA ILE A 72 -21.58 -5.08 -5.22
C ILE A 72 -22.18 -3.68 -5.06
N ASP A 73 -23.40 -3.53 -5.55
CA ASP A 73 -24.08 -2.28 -5.83
C ASP A 73 -24.70 -1.62 -4.59
N LYS A 74 -24.68 -2.29 -3.42
CA LYS A 74 -25.21 -1.70 -2.18
C LYS A 74 -24.29 -0.66 -1.55
N ASN A 75 -22.97 -0.90 -1.54
CA ASN A 75 -21.99 0.04 -0.98
C ASN A 75 -20.56 -0.28 -1.45
N LEU A 76 -20.14 0.34 -2.56
CA LEU A 76 -18.82 0.12 -3.15
C LEU A 76 -17.66 0.47 -2.20
N LYS A 77 -17.81 1.52 -1.39
CA LYS A 77 -16.77 1.95 -0.43
C LYS A 77 -16.50 0.87 0.60
N LEU A 78 -17.55 0.34 1.23
CA LEU A 78 -17.44 -0.73 2.21
C LEU A 78 -16.90 -2.02 1.59
N GLN A 79 -17.32 -2.36 0.38
CA GLN A 79 -16.80 -3.54 -0.32
C GLN A 79 -15.28 -3.42 -0.57
N ARG A 80 -14.81 -2.27 -1.08
CA ARG A 80 -13.36 -2.05 -1.28
C ARG A 80 -12.59 -2.21 0.02
N THR A 81 -13.08 -1.59 1.10
CA THR A 81 -12.49 -1.75 2.43
C THR A 81 -12.49 -3.21 2.90
N ALA A 82 -13.54 -3.98 2.63
CA ALA A 82 -13.56 -5.40 2.96
C ALA A 82 -12.60 -6.24 2.11
N LEU A 83 -12.42 -5.90 0.82
CA LEU A 83 -11.43 -6.55 -0.05
C LEU A 83 -10.00 -6.29 0.41
N GLU A 84 -9.68 -5.03 0.75
CA GLU A 84 -8.39 -4.62 1.31
C GLU A 84 -8.11 -5.38 2.62
N ALA A 85 -9.04 -5.32 3.59
CA ALA A 85 -8.89 -6.02 4.85
C ALA A 85 -8.82 -7.54 4.72
N ALA A 86 -9.58 -8.16 3.81
CA ALA A 86 -9.46 -9.58 3.52
C ALA A 86 -8.07 -9.92 2.96
N PHE A 87 -7.56 -9.10 2.04
CA PHE A 87 -6.21 -9.26 1.51
C PHE A 87 -5.15 -9.19 2.61
N THR A 88 -5.29 -8.27 3.55
CA THR A 88 -4.29 -8.02 4.60
C THR A 88 -4.36 -9.01 5.75
N LEU A 89 -5.56 -9.33 6.24
CA LEU A 89 -5.75 -10.09 7.47
C LEU A 89 -5.95 -11.60 7.24
N PHE A 90 -6.49 -11.99 6.08
CA PHE A 90 -7.02 -13.34 5.88
C PHE A 90 -6.64 -13.91 4.53
N GLU A 91 -5.43 -14.46 4.45
CA GLU A 91 -4.81 -14.80 3.17
C GLU A 91 -5.66 -15.73 2.31
N ASN A 92 -6.25 -16.79 2.89
CA ASN A 92 -6.86 -17.90 2.14
C ASN A 92 -8.39 -18.03 2.32
N ASP A 93 -9.00 -17.24 3.20
CA ASP A 93 -10.35 -17.52 3.72
C ASP A 93 -11.51 -17.14 2.77
N PHE A 94 -11.28 -16.20 1.84
CA PHE A 94 -12.36 -15.54 1.11
C PHE A 94 -12.28 -15.73 -0.40
N SER A 95 -11.50 -16.70 -0.91
CA SER A 95 -11.24 -16.83 -2.34
C SER A 95 -12.51 -16.99 -3.17
N GLU A 96 -13.51 -17.73 -2.70
CA GLU A 96 -14.80 -17.88 -3.40
C GLU A 96 -15.63 -16.59 -3.41
N ALA A 97 -15.78 -15.93 -2.27
CA ALA A 97 -16.52 -14.67 -2.16
C ALA A 97 -15.86 -13.55 -3.00
N ILE A 98 -14.53 -13.46 -2.96
CA ILE A 98 -13.75 -12.51 -3.75
C ILE A 98 -13.81 -12.85 -5.24
N ASN A 99 -13.84 -14.14 -5.60
CA ASN A 99 -14.07 -14.54 -6.99
C ASN A 99 -15.44 -14.06 -7.49
N ASN A 100 -16.50 -14.20 -6.69
CA ASN A 100 -17.81 -13.70 -7.08
C ASN A 100 -17.78 -12.19 -7.33
N ILE A 101 -17.11 -11.42 -6.47
CA ILE A 101 -16.92 -9.97 -6.70
C ILE A 101 -16.12 -9.72 -7.98
N TYR A 102 -15.04 -10.47 -8.22
CA TYR A 102 -14.26 -10.39 -9.45
C TYR A 102 -15.12 -10.60 -10.70
N GLU A 103 -16.01 -11.59 -10.71
CA GLU A 103 -16.84 -11.90 -11.90
C GLU A 103 -17.78 -10.76 -12.27
N ILE A 104 -18.35 -10.05 -11.29
CA ILE A 104 -19.39 -9.05 -11.52
C ILE A 104 -18.92 -7.59 -11.34
N SER A 105 -17.71 -7.35 -10.87
CA SER A 105 -17.21 -5.98 -10.65
C SER A 105 -16.87 -5.26 -11.95
N SER A 106 -17.48 -4.09 -12.14
CA SER A 106 -17.06 -3.05 -13.08
C SER A 106 -16.15 -2.01 -12.43
N ASP A 107 -15.88 -2.12 -11.13
CA ASP A 107 -14.99 -1.22 -10.42
C ASP A 107 -13.53 -1.68 -10.55
N LYS A 108 -12.68 -0.79 -11.07
CA LYS A 108 -11.27 -1.10 -11.38
C LYS A 108 -10.45 -1.37 -10.12
N ILE A 109 -10.72 -0.69 -9.02
CA ILE A 109 -10.01 -0.89 -7.74
C ILE A 109 -10.40 -2.24 -7.15
N SER A 110 -11.70 -2.51 -6.99
CA SER A 110 -12.17 -3.82 -6.50
C SER A 110 -11.65 -4.98 -7.35
N LEU A 111 -11.63 -4.82 -8.68
CA LEU A 111 -11.06 -5.82 -9.59
C LEU A 111 -9.57 -6.03 -9.33
N ALA A 112 -8.77 -4.97 -9.21
CA ALA A 112 -7.33 -5.06 -9.00
C ALA A 112 -7.00 -5.77 -7.68
N VAL A 113 -7.68 -5.44 -6.58
CA VAL A 113 -7.50 -6.13 -5.29
C VAL A 113 -7.92 -7.59 -5.38
N ALA A 114 -9.06 -7.88 -6.01
CA ALA A 114 -9.54 -9.24 -6.19
C ALA A 114 -8.57 -10.10 -7.01
N ILE A 115 -8.04 -9.58 -8.11
CA ILE A 115 -7.03 -10.29 -8.92
C ILE A 115 -5.79 -10.62 -8.09
N GLN A 116 -5.30 -9.67 -7.28
CA GLN A 116 -4.12 -9.92 -6.45
C GLN A 116 -4.38 -10.96 -5.37
N TYR A 117 -5.56 -10.93 -4.73
CA TYR A 117 -5.97 -11.95 -3.77
C TYR A 117 -6.05 -13.35 -4.41
N LEU A 118 -6.76 -13.48 -5.53
CA LEU A 118 -6.98 -14.75 -6.20
C LEU A 118 -5.67 -15.34 -6.76
N LYS A 119 -4.79 -14.48 -7.27
CA LYS A 119 -3.45 -14.86 -7.74
C LYS A 119 -2.57 -15.35 -6.57
N ARG A 120 -2.56 -14.64 -5.44
CA ARG A 120 -1.83 -15.07 -4.23
C ARG A 120 -2.24 -16.47 -3.78
N ASN A 121 -3.53 -16.77 -3.86
CA ASN A 121 -4.10 -18.06 -3.44
C ASN A 121 -4.12 -19.12 -4.54
N ASN A 122 -3.61 -18.82 -5.74
CA ASN A 122 -3.70 -19.69 -6.91
C ASN A 122 -5.14 -20.23 -7.17
N PHE A 123 -6.16 -19.41 -6.88
CA PHE A 123 -7.55 -19.82 -6.96
C PHE A 123 -7.96 -20.10 -8.41
N ASN A 124 -8.66 -21.21 -8.65
CA ASN A 124 -9.03 -21.71 -9.98
C ASN A 124 -7.85 -21.90 -10.96
N GLN A 125 -6.59 -21.89 -10.48
CA GLN A 125 -5.39 -22.07 -11.30
C GLN A 125 -5.31 -21.11 -12.51
N ARG A 126 -5.87 -19.90 -12.37
CA ARG A 126 -5.89 -18.90 -13.44
C ARG A 126 -4.49 -18.33 -13.67
N SER A 127 -4.05 -18.34 -14.92
CA SER A 127 -2.77 -17.75 -15.32
C SER A 127 -2.85 -16.22 -15.41
N SER A 128 -1.70 -15.53 -15.40
CA SER A 128 -1.66 -14.09 -15.68
C SER A 128 -2.33 -13.73 -17.02
N SER A 129 -2.17 -14.57 -18.05
CA SER A 129 -2.75 -14.36 -19.37
C SER A 129 -4.28 -14.36 -19.35
N PHE A 130 -4.91 -15.16 -18.48
CA PHE A 130 -6.35 -15.13 -18.28
C PHE A 130 -6.80 -13.74 -17.80
N TYR A 131 -6.20 -13.22 -16.73
CA TYR A 131 -6.54 -11.90 -16.20
C TYR A 131 -6.25 -10.77 -17.18
N ILE A 132 -5.16 -10.85 -17.94
CA ILE A 132 -4.83 -9.86 -18.98
C ILE A 132 -5.95 -9.77 -20.03
N ASN A 133 -6.43 -10.90 -20.53
CA ASN A 133 -7.49 -10.94 -21.54
C ASN A 133 -8.81 -10.40 -20.97
N GLU A 134 -9.15 -10.79 -19.73
CA GLU A 134 -10.36 -10.31 -19.04
C GLU A 134 -10.36 -8.79 -18.85
N ILE A 135 -9.25 -8.21 -18.43
CA ILE A 135 -9.12 -6.75 -18.28
C ILE A 135 -9.33 -6.05 -19.63
N LYS A 136 -8.68 -6.52 -20.69
CA LYS A 136 -8.78 -5.93 -22.04
C LYS A 136 -10.18 -6.03 -22.62
N ASN A 137 -10.91 -7.12 -22.33
CA ASN A 137 -12.28 -7.32 -22.77
C ASN A 137 -13.29 -6.48 -21.98
N ARG A 138 -13.03 -6.26 -20.69
CA ARG A 138 -13.99 -5.59 -19.77
C ARG A 138 -13.89 -4.07 -19.78
N PHE A 139 -12.70 -3.52 -19.99
CA PHE A 139 -12.45 -2.07 -19.90
C PHE A 139 -11.89 -1.52 -21.20
N ASN A 140 -12.71 -0.82 -21.98
CA ASN A 140 -12.26 -0.22 -23.25
C ASN A 140 -11.16 0.84 -23.08
N ASP A 141 -11.04 1.44 -21.90
CA ASP A 141 -10.10 2.50 -21.55
C ASP A 141 -8.85 1.98 -20.80
N TYR A 142 -8.61 0.66 -20.82
CA TYR A 142 -7.54 0.02 -20.04
C TYR A 142 -6.15 0.62 -20.26
N TYR A 143 -5.88 1.15 -21.47
CA TYR A 143 -4.58 1.70 -21.87
C TYR A 143 -4.34 3.13 -21.38
N SER A 144 -5.41 3.85 -21.05
CA SER A 144 -5.34 5.23 -20.54
C SER A 144 -5.51 5.31 -19.02
N ASP A 145 -5.98 4.22 -18.40
CA ASP A 145 -6.16 4.14 -16.96
C ASP A 145 -4.84 3.73 -16.26
N PRO A 146 -4.28 4.56 -15.36
CA PRO A 146 -3.01 4.25 -14.71
C PRO A 146 -3.05 2.99 -13.86
N LEU A 147 -4.17 2.70 -13.19
CA LEU A 147 -4.31 1.52 -12.33
C LEU A 147 -4.28 0.25 -13.20
N LEU A 148 -5.08 0.21 -14.27
CA LEU A 148 -5.15 -0.95 -15.16
C LEU A 148 -3.84 -1.15 -15.94
N THR A 149 -3.21 -0.07 -16.37
CA THR A 149 -1.90 -0.14 -17.07
C THR A 149 -0.83 -0.76 -16.17
N ASN A 150 -0.75 -0.35 -14.91
CA ASN A 150 0.22 -0.91 -13.95
C ASN A 150 -0.12 -2.36 -13.56
N LEU A 151 -1.40 -2.69 -13.42
CA LEU A 151 -1.84 -4.06 -13.17
C LEU A 151 -1.47 -4.99 -14.33
N LEU A 152 -1.71 -4.57 -15.57
CA LEU A 152 -1.31 -5.32 -16.77
C LEU A 152 0.20 -5.52 -16.81
N TYR A 153 0.98 -4.45 -16.55
CA TYR A 153 2.44 -4.55 -16.48
C TYR A 153 2.91 -5.56 -15.42
N ASP A 154 2.28 -5.60 -14.24
CA ASP A 154 2.59 -6.58 -13.19
C ASP A 154 2.23 -8.02 -13.59
N LEU A 155 1.12 -8.22 -14.29
CA LEU A 155 0.67 -9.52 -14.79
C LEU A 155 1.59 -10.06 -15.91
N GLU A 156 2.01 -9.19 -16.83
CA GLU A 156 2.90 -9.53 -17.95
C GLU A 156 4.33 -9.80 -17.50
N ASN A 157 4.75 -9.14 -16.42
CA ASN A 157 6.11 -9.18 -15.91
C ASN A 157 6.14 -9.72 -14.47
N PRO A 158 5.84 -11.02 -14.27
CA PRO A 158 5.89 -11.62 -12.94
C PRO A 158 7.31 -11.56 -12.37
N ALA A 159 7.43 -11.63 -11.04
CA ALA A 159 8.70 -11.46 -10.34
C ALA A 159 9.81 -12.38 -10.88
N SER A 160 9.46 -13.59 -11.33
CA SER A 160 10.37 -14.59 -11.92
C SER A 160 10.99 -14.17 -13.26
N LYS A 161 10.33 -13.34 -14.08
CA LYS A 161 10.84 -12.88 -15.39
C LYS A 161 11.58 -11.55 -15.34
N LYS A 162 11.36 -10.75 -14.29
CA LYS A 162 11.87 -9.37 -14.19
C LYS A 162 13.38 -9.27 -13.90
N PHE A 163 14.05 -10.34 -13.44
CA PHE A 163 15.47 -10.27 -13.08
C PHE A 163 16.43 -10.25 -14.28
N GLU A 164 15.97 -10.65 -15.47
CA GLU A 164 16.83 -10.77 -16.65
C GLU A 164 17.15 -9.42 -17.32
N ASN A 165 16.41 -8.35 -17.01
CA ASN A 165 16.47 -7.08 -17.75
C ASN A 165 16.63 -5.82 -16.87
N TYR A 166 17.13 -5.90 -15.64
CA TYR A 166 17.36 -4.68 -14.87
C TYR A 166 18.51 -3.86 -15.45
N PRO A 167 18.33 -2.54 -15.69
CA PRO A 167 19.45 -1.68 -16.04
C PRO A 167 20.49 -1.72 -14.92
N ASN A 168 21.76 -1.57 -15.29
CA ASN A 168 22.85 -1.56 -14.33
C ASN A 168 22.64 -0.42 -13.32
N LEU A 169 22.69 -0.73 -12.02
CA LEU A 169 22.54 0.27 -10.96
C LEU A 169 23.64 1.35 -11.03
N ALA A 170 24.83 1.01 -11.53
CA ALA A 170 25.89 1.98 -11.77
C ALA A 170 25.42 3.08 -12.73
N ASP A 171 24.80 2.72 -13.86
CA ASP A 171 24.29 3.66 -14.85
C ASP A 171 23.24 4.59 -14.21
N LEU A 172 22.35 4.05 -13.36
CA LEU A 172 21.36 4.83 -12.63
C LEU A 172 22.00 5.83 -11.64
N PHE A 173 23.07 5.43 -10.96
CA PHE A 173 23.79 6.26 -10.03
C PHE A 173 24.68 7.29 -10.71
N GLU A 174 25.16 7.02 -11.91
CA GLU A 174 25.95 7.95 -12.72
C GLU A 174 25.06 8.96 -13.46
N HIS A 175 23.82 8.57 -13.78
CA HIS A 175 22.88 9.41 -14.53
C HIS A 175 22.73 10.84 -13.95
N PRO A 176 22.91 11.89 -14.76
CA PRO A 176 22.82 13.28 -14.31
C PRO A 176 21.37 13.79 -14.38
N PHE A 177 20.48 13.28 -13.51
CA PHE A 177 19.05 13.65 -13.49
C PHE A 177 18.80 15.16 -13.58
N GLN A 178 19.32 15.92 -12.61
CA GLN A 178 19.25 17.38 -12.61
C GLN A 178 20.53 17.97 -12.02
N LYS A 179 21.26 18.75 -12.81
CA LYS A 179 22.53 19.36 -12.41
C LYS A 179 22.32 20.30 -11.21
N GLY A 180 23.18 20.18 -10.20
CA GLY A 180 23.17 21.07 -9.03
C GLY A 180 22.02 20.81 -8.05
N LYS A 181 21.33 19.67 -8.15
CA LYS A 181 20.27 19.28 -7.21
C LYS A 181 20.69 18.06 -6.39
N THR A 182 20.18 18.01 -5.16
CA THR A 182 20.26 16.81 -4.32
C THR A 182 19.31 15.76 -4.86
N ILE A 183 19.79 14.53 -5.03
CA ILE A 183 18.98 13.37 -5.43
C ILE A 183 18.91 12.40 -4.26
N ILE A 184 17.71 11.97 -3.89
CA ILE A 184 17.48 10.93 -2.88
C ILE A 184 17.07 9.66 -3.62
N TYR A 185 17.83 8.60 -3.43
CA TYR A 185 17.47 7.27 -3.93
C TYR A 185 16.87 6.46 -2.80
N SER A 186 15.65 5.95 -3.00
CA SER A 186 15.05 4.93 -2.13
C SER A 186 15.09 3.59 -2.85
N ILE A 187 15.98 2.71 -2.40
CA ILE A 187 16.27 1.41 -3.00
C ILE A 187 15.54 0.35 -2.21
N GLN A 188 14.59 -0.33 -2.86
CA GLN A 188 13.68 -1.25 -2.19
C GLN A 188 13.69 -2.60 -2.89
N ARG A 189 13.55 -3.68 -2.10
CA ARG A 189 13.32 -5.01 -2.66
C ARG A 189 11.86 -5.14 -3.08
N LYS A 190 11.57 -6.08 -3.99
CA LYS A 190 10.19 -6.40 -4.34
C LYS A 190 9.39 -6.92 -3.16
N ASN A 191 9.96 -7.85 -2.40
CA ASN A 191 9.41 -8.19 -1.10
C ASN A 191 9.72 -7.02 -0.15
N ARG A 192 8.66 -6.25 0.18
CA ARG A 192 8.72 -5.04 0.99
C ARG A 192 8.84 -5.32 2.50
N GLU A 193 8.82 -6.59 2.90
CA GLU A 193 9.13 -7.01 4.27
C GLU A 193 10.62 -6.84 4.61
N PHE A 194 11.48 -6.77 3.60
CA PHE A 194 12.90 -6.50 3.79
C PHE A 194 13.17 -5.00 3.82
N ILE A 195 14.02 -4.60 4.77
CA ILE A 195 14.50 -3.23 4.89
C ILE A 195 15.24 -2.81 3.62
N GLY A 196 14.80 -1.71 3.03
CA GLY A 196 15.48 -1.03 1.93
C GLY A 196 16.47 0.02 2.43
N LEU A 197 17.08 0.73 1.48
CA LEU A 197 18.14 1.70 1.74
C LEU A 197 17.81 3.03 1.10
N THR A 198 17.96 4.10 1.88
CA THR A 198 17.98 5.46 1.34
C THR A 198 19.42 5.96 1.27
N ILE A 199 19.84 6.45 0.10
CA ILE A 199 21.14 7.11 -0.10
C ILE A 199 20.95 8.48 -0.76
N ILE A 200 21.91 9.38 -0.53
CA ILE A 200 21.81 10.78 -0.97
C ILE A 200 23.00 11.13 -1.86
N LYS A 201 22.70 11.60 -3.08
CA LYS A 201 23.68 12.19 -4.00
C LYS A 201 23.61 13.70 -3.88
N LYS A 202 24.75 14.32 -3.59
CA LYS A 202 24.90 15.76 -3.40
C LYS A 202 24.77 16.50 -4.75
N PRO A 203 24.54 17.83 -4.73
CA PRO A 203 24.54 18.67 -5.93
C PRO A 203 25.81 18.58 -6.80
N ASP A 204 26.96 18.24 -6.19
CA ASP A 204 28.25 18.07 -6.86
C ASP A 204 28.39 16.70 -7.58
N GLY A 205 27.38 15.83 -7.47
CA GLY A 205 27.36 14.51 -8.10
C GLY A 205 27.97 13.39 -7.26
N THR A 206 28.54 13.69 -6.09
CA THR A 206 29.11 12.67 -5.19
C THR A 206 28.11 12.26 -4.10
N PHE A 207 28.23 11.03 -3.61
CA PHE A 207 27.38 10.54 -2.51
C PHE A 207 27.79 11.12 -1.15
N VAL A 208 26.82 11.29 -0.26
CA VAL A 208 27.08 11.58 1.16
C VAL A 208 27.80 10.36 1.77
N LYS A 209 28.83 10.62 2.58
CA LYS A 209 29.66 9.60 3.23
C LYS A 209 29.70 9.78 4.74
N ASN A 210 29.87 8.68 5.44
CA ASN A 210 30.22 8.64 6.87
C ASN A 210 31.69 9.05 7.08
N GLU A 211 32.08 9.29 8.33
CA GLU A 211 33.46 9.65 8.69
C GLU A 211 34.49 8.57 8.29
N ASP A 212 34.07 7.30 8.30
CA ASP A 212 34.89 6.16 7.86
C ASP A 212 35.00 6.01 6.33
N GLY A 213 34.36 6.91 5.57
CA GLY A 213 34.37 6.93 4.10
C GLY A 213 33.32 6.03 3.43
N THR A 214 32.53 5.27 4.19
CA THR A 214 31.41 4.47 3.66
C THR A 214 30.25 5.38 3.20
N VAL A 215 29.39 4.90 2.29
CA VAL A 215 28.22 5.68 1.85
C VAL A 215 27.22 5.79 2.99
N PHE A 216 26.87 7.03 3.35
CA PHE A 216 25.82 7.29 4.32
C PHE A 216 24.50 6.73 3.79
N ASN A 217 23.83 5.94 4.62
CA ASN A 217 22.55 5.33 4.28
C ASN A 217 21.61 5.33 5.48
N ILE A 218 20.31 5.39 5.19
CA ILE A 218 19.25 5.29 6.18
C ILE A 218 18.41 4.05 5.85
N PRO A 219 18.25 3.09 6.77
CA PRO A 219 17.34 1.97 6.57
C PRO A 219 15.91 2.49 6.46
N GLN A 220 15.19 2.07 5.44
CA GLN A 220 13.80 2.50 5.20
C GLN A 220 12.92 1.29 4.92
N LEU A 221 11.79 1.21 5.62
CA LEU A 221 10.71 0.28 5.29
C LEU A 221 9.73 0.98 4.35
N ALA A 222 9.44 0.35 3.20
CA ALA A 222 8.57 0.89 2.16
C ALA A 222 7.24 0.10 2.05
N VAL A 223 6.87 -0.59 3.13
CA VAL A 223 5.66 -1.40 3.23
C VAL A 223 4.51 -0.54 3.75
N SER A 224 3.33 -0.76 3.18
CA SER A 224 2.05 -0.31 3.73
C SER A 224 1.51 -1.37 4.69
N TYR A 225 0.56 -1.02 5.56
CA TYR A 225 -0.09 -2.03 6.40
C TYR A 225 -0.82 -3.09 5.55
N SER A 226 -1.38 -2.69 4.39
CA SER A 226 -2.12 -3.62 3.53
C SER A 226 -1.22 -4.59 2.75
N ASN A 227 0.04 -4.20 2.56
CA ASN A 227 1.04 -4.82 1.68
C ASN A 227 0.56 -4.99 0.22
N LEU A 228 -0.46 -4.23 -0.21
CA LEU A 228 -0.92 -4.22 -1.60
C LEU A 228 0.16 -3.66 -2.54
N PRO A 229 0.14 -4.01 -3.83
CA PRO A 229 1.00 -3.38 -4.83
C PRO A 229 0.87 -1.86 -4.84
N ALA A 230 1.97 -1.18 -5.15
CA ALA A 230 2.09 0.26 -4.98
C ALA A 230 1.18 1.12 -5.90
N TYR A 231 0.62 0.53 -6.95
CA TYR A 231 -0.34 1.16 -7.85
C TYR A 231 -1.79 1.04 -7.37
N ILE A 232 -2.05 0.26 -6.31
CA ILE A 232 -3.36 0.14 -5.66
C ILE A 232 -3.40 1.14 -4.49
N PRO A 233 -4.52 1.85 -4.27
CA PRO A 233 -4.70 2.68 -3.08
C PRO A 233 -4.36 1.94 -1.78
N ASN A 234 -3.78 2.66 -0.82
CA ASN A 234 -3.27 2.10 0.45
C ASN A 234 -2.22 0.98 0.30
N GLY A 235 -1.66 0.79 -0.89
CA GLY A 235 -0.56 -0.13 -1.15
C GLY A 235 0.80 0.42 -0.77
N ASN A 236 1.83 -0.39 -1.06
CA ASN A 236 3.22 -0.11 -0.74
C ASN A 236 3.72 1.21 -1.37
N THR A 237 4.86 1.72 -0.89
CA THR A 237 5.41 2.97 -1.43
C THR A 237 5.62 2.88 -2.94
N PRO A 238 5.08 3.83 -3.74
CA PRO A 238 5.23 3.86 -5.20
C PRO A 238 6.66 3.75 -5.70
N GLU A 239 6.81 3.09 -6.84
CA GLU A 239 8.05 3.06 -7.60
C GLU A 239 8.05 4.22 -8.62
N GLY A 240 9.21 4.81 -8.92
CA GLY A 240 9.32 5.86 -9.94
C GLY A 240 10.19 7.05 -9.53
N ILE A 241 10.13 8.10 -10.34
CA ILE A 241 10.85 9.36 -10.13
C ILE A 241 9.86 10.40 -9.62
N TYR A 242 10.18 11.06 -8.51
CA TYR A 242 9.31 12.04 -7.86
C TYR A 242 10.05 13.34 -7.58
N SER A 243 9.31 14.44 -7.54
CA SER A 243 9.82 15.75 -7.12
C SER A 243 9.62 15.94 -5.62
N ILE A 244 10.65 16.40 -4.92
CA ILE A 244 10.54 16.82 -3.52
C ILE A 244 9.91 18.22 -3.50
N ILE A 245 8.73 18.34 -2.90
CA ILE A 245 7.99 19.61 -2.80
C ILE A 245 8.12 20.28 -1.44
N GLY A 246 8.59 19.55 -0.42
CA GLY A 246 8.80 20.11 0.90
C GLY A 246 9.04 19.05 1.96
N THR A 247 8.95 19.49 3.22
CA THR A 247 8.97 18.61 4.38
C THR A 247 7.74 18.90 5.25
N TYR A 248 7.26 17.87 5.92
CA TYR A 248 6.12 17.95 6.82
C TYR A 248 6.42 17.16 8.09
N ILE A 249 5.76 17.48 9.20
CA ILE A 249 5.81 16.66 10.41
C ILE A 249 4.44 16.03 10.56
N SER A 250 4.33 14.72 10.36
CA SER A 250 3.05 14.05 10.53
C SER A 250 2.63 14.05 12.00
N PRO A 251 1.46 14.61 12.36
CA PRO A 251 0.96 14.63 13.72
C PRO A 251 0.21 13.33 14.05
N THR A 252 0.77 12.19 13.66
CA THR A 252 0.12 10.88 13.81
C THR A 252 0.23 10.37 15.24
N GLU A 253 -0.90 10.05 15.86
CA GLU A 253 -0.98 9.58 17.25
C GLU A 253 -0.25 8.24 17.48
N THR A 254 -0.21 7.39 16.46
CA THR A 254 0.35 6.02 16.52
C THR A 254 1.88 5.98 16.49
N ILE A 255 2.52 6.84 15.70
CA ILE A 255 4.00 6.88 15.51
C ILE A 255 4.65 8.14 16.09
N GLY A 256 3.86 9.14 16.46
CA GLY A 256 4.32 10.44 16.93
C GLY A 256 4.76 11.39 15.81
N PRO A 257 5.21 12.61 16.18
CA PRO A 257 5.70 13.63 15.25
C PRO A 257 6.86 13.10 14.42
N THR A 258 6.58 12.75 13.17
CA THR A 258 7.57 12.15 12.26
C THR A 258 7.83 13.09 11.10
N PRO A 259 9.06 13.63 10.94
CA PRO A 259 9.43 14.39 9.77
C PRO A 259 9.37 13.52 8.52
N ASN A 260 8.65 13.98 7.51
CA ASN A 260 8.47 13.31 6.24
C ASN A 260 8.86 14.23 5.08
N VAL A 261 9.41 13.64 4.03
CA VAL A 261 9.66 14.32 2.76
C VAL A 261 8.38 14.26 1.95
N LEU A 262 7.84 15.42 1.59
CA LEU A 262 6.69 15.49 0.71
C LEU A 262 7.16 15.34 -0.74
N ILE A 263 6.61 14.34 -1.42
CA ILE A 263 6.90 14.04 -2.81
C ILE A 263 5.65 14.22 -3.67
N ARG A 264 5.86 14.53 -4.95
CA ARG A 264 4.79 14.63 -5.95
C ARG A 264 5.24 14.00 -7.26
N SER A 265 4.33 13.39 -8.01
CA SER A 265 4.67 12.88 -9.34
C SER A 265 5.06 14.05 -10.25
N PRO A 266 6.04 13.89 -11.15
CA PRO A 266 6.33 14.90 -12.15
C PRO A 266 5.06 15.22 -12.95
N PHE A 267 4.83 16.51 -13.24
CA PHE A 267 3.69 17.00 -14.03
C PHE A 267 2.29 16.89 -13.40
N GLU A 268 2.16 16.44 -12.14
CA GLU A 268 0.94 16.72 -11.37
C GLU A 268 0.90 18.23 -11.08
N VAL A 269 -0.16 18.90 -11.52
CA VAL A 269 -0.39 20.35 -11.31
C VAL A 269 -1.04 20.55 -9.96
#